data_AF-A0A285THB4-F1
#
_entry.id   AF-A0A285THB4-F1
#
_cell.length_a   1.000
_cell.length_b   1.000
_cell.length_c   1.000
_cell.angle_alpha   90.00
_cell.angle_beta   90.00
_cell.angle_gamma   90.00
#
_symmetry.space_group_name_H-M   'P 1'
#
loop_
_entity.id
_entity.type
_entity.pdbx_description
1 polymer ?
#
loop_
_entity_poly.entity_id
_entity_poly.type
_entity_poly.pdbx_seq_one_letter_code
_entity_poly.pdbx_strand_id
1 'polypeptide(L)' 'MKAQVKSHPKEGDEVTLTKSVASLPAGTTGIIVHDYQDGEAFEVEFSTANKPALTVLIGSFEVTHAARH' A
#
# COMPACT_ATOMS: atom_id res chain seq x y z
N MET A 1 -10.25 -18.17 -17.46
CA MET A 1 -10.64 -17.21 -16.40
C MET A 1 -9.40 -16.85 -15.61
N LYS A 2 -8.93 -15.60 -15.64
CA LYS A 2 -7.80 -15.20 -14.80
C LYS A 2 -8.33 -15.02 -13.39
N ALA A 3 -7.89 -15.86 -12.45
CA ALA A 3 -8.14 -15.64 -11.04
C ALA A 3 -7.50 -14.30 -10.68
N GLN A 4 -8.32 -13.26 -10.49
CA GLN A 4 -7.89 -12.10 -9.73
C GLN A 4 -7.76 -12.62 -8.29
N VAL A 5 -6.57 -13.08 -7.94
CA VAL A 5 -6.22 -13.29 -6.55
C VAL A 5 -6.16 -11.87 -5.98
N LYS A 6 -7.29 -11.35 -5.50
CA LYS A 6 -7.29 -10.30 -4.49
C LYS A 6 -6.72 -10.95 -3.23
N SER A 7 -5.41 -11.22 -3.23
CA SER A 7 -4.70 -11.52 -2.02
C SER A 7 -4.86 -10.29 -1.14
N HIS A 8 -5.30 -10.52 0.09
CA HIS A 8 -5.24 -9.51 1.12
C HIS A 8 -3.81 -8.92 1.10
N PRO A 9 -3.64 -7.59 1.01
CA PRO A 9 -2.33 -6.97 1.07
C PRO A 9 -1.60 -7.46 2.32
N LYS A 10 -0.29 -7.64 2.25
CA LYS A 10 0.54 -8.06 3.38
C LYS A 10 1.74 -7.16 3.55
N GLU A 11 2.35 -7.22 4.72
CA GLU A 11 3.66 -6.63 4.97
C GLU A 11 4.67 -7.08 3.90
N GLY A 12 5.39 -6.11 3.33
CA GLY A 12 6.31 -6.28 2.21
C GLY A 12 5.69 -6.09 0.83
N ASP A 13 4.36 -6.03 0.70
CA ASP A 13 3.72 -5.78 -0.59
C ASP A 13 3.87 -4.31 -1.01
N GLU A 14 4.03 -4.11 -2.32
CA GLU A 14 4.05 -2.78 -2.93
C GLU A 14 2.64 -2.36 -3.31
N VAL A 15 2.25 -1.18 -2.83
CA VAL A 15 0.96 -0.57 -3.09
C VAL A 15 1.11 0.74 -3.84
N THR A 16 0.13 1.07 -4.66
CA THR A 16 0.04 2.35 -5.36
C THR A 16 -1.22 3.08 -4.93
N LEU A 17 -1.07 4.34 -4.57
CA LEU A 17 -2.20 5.19 -4.25
C LEU A 17 -3.04 5.45 -5.51
N THR A 18 -4.32 5.07 -5.50
CA THR A 18 -5.26 5.43 -6.58
C THR A 18 -5.83 6.83 -6.45
N LYS A 19 -5.73 7.40 -5.24
CA LYS A 19 -6.17 8.76 -4.89
C LYS A 19 -5.10 9.41 -4.01
N SER A 20 -5.04 10.73 -4.01
CA SER A 20 -4.15 11.44 -3.10
C SER A 20 -4.56 11.19 -1.64
N VAL A 21 -3.59 10.89 -0.78
CA VAL A 21 -3.80 10.66 0.66
C VAL A 21 -2.85 11.58 1.42
N ALA A 22 -3.39 12.40 2.32
CA ALA A 22 -2.64 13.43 3.03
C ALA A 22 -1.84 14.32 2.05
N SER A 23 -0.51 14.24 2.08
CA SER A 23 0.41 14.98 1.19
C SER A 23 1.01 14.12 0.07
N LEU A 24 0.54 12.88 -0.10
CA LEU A 24 1.02 11.95 -1.11
C LEU A 24 0.07 11.99 -2.32
N PRO A 25 0.57 12.31 -3.53
CA PRO A 25 -0.26 12.33 -4.72
C PRO A 25 -0.70 10.91 -5.13
N ALA A 26 -1.82 10.82 -5.85
CA ALA A 26 -2.17 9.59 -6.55
C ALA A 26 -1.02 9.15 -7.47
N GLY A 27 -0.80 7.84 -7.58
CA GLY A 27 0.34 7.24 -8.28
C GLY A 27 1.59 7.08 -7.42
N THR A 28 1.62 7.60 -6.19
CA THR A 28 2.75 7.34 -5.27
C THR A 28 2.75 5.87 -4.86
N THR A 29 3.91 5.23 -4.96
CA THR A 29 4.14 3.85 -4.53
C THR A 29 4.77 3.81 -3.14
N GLY A 30 4.39 2.80 -2.36
CA GLY A 30 4.92 2.55 -1.04
C GLY A 30 4.89 1.07 -0.70
N ILE A 31 5.56 0.70 0.38
CA ILE A 31 5.64 -0.66 0.88
C ILE A 31 4.84 -0.77 2.17
N ILE A 32 3.99 -1.80 2.29
CA ILE A 32 3.32 -2.08 3.56
C ILE A 32 4.36 -2.55 4.57
N VAL A 33 4.49 -1.83 5.67
CA VAL A 33 5.42 -2.15 6.76
C VAL A 33 4.72 -2.75 7.97
N HIS A 34 3.41 -2.55 8.10
CA HIS A 34 2.62 -3.13 9.17
C HIS A 34 1.16 -3.36 8.73
N ASP A 35 0.59 -4.51 9.08
CA ASP A 35 -0.84 -4.82 8.93
C ASP A 35 -1.57 -4.64 10.27
N TYR A 36 -2.52 -3.70 10.33
CA TYR A 36 -3.35 -3.46 11.50
C TYR A 36 -4.72 -4.12 11.37
N GLN A 37 -5.12 -4.82 12.43
CA GLN A 37 -6.48 -5.35 12.63
C GLN A 37 -6.94 -6.24 11.47
N ASP A 38 -6.17 -7.29 11.17
CA ASP A 38 -6.53 -8.28 10.14
C ASP A 38 -6.83 -7.64 8.75
N GLY A 39 -6.08 -6.57 8.42
CA GLY A 39 -6.13 -5.85 7.16
C GLY A 39 -7.28 -4.86 6.97
N GLU A 40 -7.84 -4.35 8.08
CA GLU A 40 -8.66 -3.15 8.04
C GLU A 40 -7.84 -1.88 7.76
N ALA A 41 -6.59 -1.84 8.20
CA ALA A 41 -5.68 -0.72 7.98
C ALA A 41 -4.24 -1.18 7.76
N PHE A 42 -3.50 -0.46 6.92
CA PHE A 42 -2.12 -0.80 6.60
C PHE A 42 -1.22 0.40 6.83
N GLU A 43 -0.11 0.20 7.54
CA GLU A 43 0.96 1.17 7.58
C GLU A 43 1.82 1.01 6.34
N VAL A 44 1.99 2.10 5.60
CA VAL A 44 2.74 2.10 4.36
C VAL A 44 3.86 3.12 4.45
N GLU A 45 5.08 2.67 4.16
CA GLU A 45 6.23 3.53 3.96
C GLU A 45 6.33 3.95 2.50
N PHE A 46 6.18 5.25 2.26
CA PHE A 46 6.30 5.84 0.93
C PHE A 46 7.68 6.45 0.75
N SER A 47 8.38 6.05 -0.31
CA SER A 47 9.64 6.65 -0.70
C SER A 47 9.39 7.95 -1.46
N THR A 48 9.43 9.08 -0.76
CA THR A 48 9.33 10.41 -1.40
C THR A 48 10.71 11.03 -1.62
N ALA A 49 10.81 11.96 -2.57
CA ALA A 49 12.08 12.61 -2.94
C ALA A 49 12.78 13.36 -1.78
N ASN A 50 12.02 13.74 -0.74
CA ASN A 50 12.56 14.50 0.37
C ASN A 50 12.94 13.61 1.56
N LYS A 51 12.02 12.73 2.01
CA LYS A 51 12.20 11.78 3.11
C LYS A 51 11.18 10.63 2.99
N PRO A 52 11.44 9.43 3.54
CA PRO A 52 10.41 8.42 3.70
C PRO A 52 9.25 8.99 4.53
N ALA A 53 8.03 8.73 4.07
CA ALA A 53 6.80 9.15 4.73
C ALA A 53 6.01 7.91 5.14
N LEU A 54 5.76 7.77 6.44
CA LEU A 54 4.89 6.72 6.98
C LEU A 54 3.45 7.22 7.01
N THR A 55 2.52 6.45 6.48
CA THR A 55 1.09 6.79 6.47
C THR A 55 0.24 5.54 6.65
N VAL A 56 -0.77 5.65 7.53
CA VAL A 56 -1.77 4.60 7.71
C VAL A 56 -2.87 4.77 6.67
N LEU A 57 -3.04 3.76 5.82
CA LEU A 57 -4.11 3.67 4.84
C LEU A 57 -5.26 2.84 5.41
N ILE A 58 -6.48 3.39 5.31
CA ILE A 58 -7.72 2.71 5.68
C ILE A 58 -8.61 2.68 4.43
N GLY A 59 -9.06 1.49 4.02
CA GLY A 59 -9.95 1.31 2.86
C GLY A 59 -9.23 1.19 1.50
N SER A 60 -9.84 1.72 0.43
CA SER A 60 -9.47 1.38 -0.95
C SER A 60 -8.16 2.02 -1.46
N PHE A 61 -7.16 1.19 -1.72
CA PHE A 61 -5.96 1.45 -2.53
C PHE A 61 -5.74 0.24 -3.46
N GLU A 62 -4.93 0.39 -4.51
CA GLU A 62 -4.58 -0.73 -5.39
C GLU A 62 -3.23 -1.32 -4.99
N VAL A 63 -3.18 -2.65 -4.87
CA VAL A 63 -1.94 -3.40 -4.68
C VAL A 63 -1.39 -3.73 -6.06
N THR A 64 -0.23 -3.19 -6.40
CA THR A 64 0.33 -3.32 -7.75
C THR A 64 1.37 -4.45 -7.83
N HIS A 65 1.92 -4.89 -6.69
CA HIS A 65 2.76 -6.08 -6.61
C HIS A 65 2.66 -6.73 -5.22
N ALA A 66 2.11 -7.95 -5.19
CA ALA A 66 2.38 -8.86 -4.08
C ALA A 66 3.79 -9.42 -4.31
N ALA A 67 4.76 -9.04 -3.46
CA ALA A 67 6.11 -9.55 -3.62
C ALA A 67 6.07 -11.08 -3.40
N ARG A 68 6.17 -11.86 -4.49
CA ARG A 68 6.41 -13.30 -4.39
C ARG A 68 7.83 -13.47 -3.85
N HIS A 69 7.90 -13.86 -2.59
CA HIS A 69 9.11 -14.33 -1.92
C HIS A 69 9.73 -15.54 -2.62
#